data_AF-A0A4Z0P6C5-F1
#
_entry.id   AF-A0A4Z0P6C5-F1
#
_cell.length_a   1.000
_cell.length_b   1.000
_cell.length_c   1.000
_cell.angle_alpha   90.00
_cell.angle_beta   90.00
_cell.angle_gamma   90.00
#
_symmetry.space_group_name_H-M   'P 1'
#
loop_
_entity.id
_entity.type
_entity.pdbx_description
1 polymer ?
#
loop_
_entity_poly.entity_id
_entity_poly.type
_entity_poly.pdbx_seq_one_letter_code
_entity_poly.pdbx_strand_id
1 'polypeptide(L)'
;MQVPPIGPEASTIVECQQLLLKKLKSGEFAMSSSDKEGYRVLCYYHGAFLYAEIGDDGTGLSRLRNDEILLDYVWRKNSYKFVEKEGNYQRSYDLTDAERLERWQAVLTKLTPFTESGKQFVTRILAEFSALERE
;
A
#
# COMPACT_ATOMS: atom_id res chain seq x y z
N MET A 1 30.20 -11.36 0.95
CA MET A 1 29.52 -10.96 -0.30
C MET A 1 28.93 -9.58 -0.08
N GLN A 2 29.42 -8.56 -0.79
CA GLN A 2 28.83 -7.23 -0.77
C GLN A 2 27.51 -7.28 -1.54
N VAL A 3 26.40 -7.01 -0.85
CA VAL A 3 25.11 -6.77 -1.50
C VAL A 3 25.26 -5.44 -2.26
N PRO A 4 25.13 -5.41 -3.60
CA PRO A 4 25.22 -4.17 -4.33
C PRO A 4 24.12 -3.22 -3.83
N PRO A 5 24.39 -1.91 -3.72
CA PRO A 5 23.34 -0.95 -3.39
C PRO A 5 22.26 -1.08 -4.45
N ILE A 6 21.04 -1.41 -4.01
CA ILE A 6 19.84 -1.31 -4.84
C ILE A 6 19.69 0.20 -5.07
N GLY A 7 20.27 0.71 -6.16
CA GLY A 7 19.99 2.06 -6.62
C GLY A 7 18.48 2.22 -6.73
N PRO A 8 17.91 3.39 -6.41
CA PRO A 8 16.46 3.53 -6.39
C PRO A 8 15.94 3.20 -7.80
N GLU A 9 15.06 2.20 -7.90
CA GLU A 9 14.48 1.75 -9.19
C GLU A 9 13.75 2.87 -9.95
N ALA A 10 13.52 4.03 -9.31
CA ALA A 10 12.89 5.21 -9.87
C ALA A 10 13.54 6.49 -9.30
N SER A 11 13.83 7.46 -10.18
CA SER A 11 14.50 8.73 -9.84
C SER A 11 13.55 9.91 -9.77
N THR A 12 12.28 9.73 -10.17
CA THR A 12 11.23 10.75 -10.09
C THR A 12 9.96 10.21 -9.44
N ILE A 13 9.11 11.12 -8.93
CA ILE A 13 7.82 10.76 -8.34
C ILE A 13 6.94 10.02 -9.36
N VAL A 14 6.91 10.50 -10.61
CA VAL A 14 6.10 9.91 -11.69
C VAL A 14 6.55 8.49 -11.99
N GLU A 15 7.86 8.24 -12.09
CA GLU A 15 8.40 6.90 -12.27
C GLU A 15 8.04 5.96 -11.11
N CYS A 16 8.11 6.46 -9.87
CA CYS A 16 7.72 5.67 -8.70
C CYS A 16 6.25 5.24 -8.78
N GLN A 17 5.37 6.18 -9.12
CA GLN A 17 3.92 5.92 -9.25
C GLN A 17 3.63 4.93 -10.38
N GLN A 18 4.26 5.08 -11.54
CA GLN A 18 4.12 4.16 -12.66
C GLN A 18 4.61 2.76 -12.32
N LEU A 19 5.75 2.64 -11.64
CA LEU A 19 6.30 1.35 -11.23
C LEU A 19 5.41 0.66 -10.18
N LEU A 20 4.88 1.42 -9.21
CA LEU A 20 3.91 0.91 -8.22
C LEU A 20 2.67 0.35 -8.92
N LEU A 21 2.07 1.12 -9.82
CA LEU A 21 0.90 0.69 -10.58
C LEU A 21 1.19 -0.56 -11.41
N LYS A 22 2.34 -0.58 -12.11
CA LYS A 22 2.75 -1.74 -12.92
C LYS A 22 2.92 -3.01 -12.07
N LYS A 23 3.63 -2.91 -10.94
CA LYS A 23 3.85 -4.06 -10.04
C LYS A 23 2.56 -4.55 -9.39
N LEU A 24 1.68 -3.65 -8.96
CA LEU A 24 0.39 -4.07 -8.42
C LEU A 24 -0.47 -4.71 -9.51
N LYS A 25 -0.61 -4.08 -10.69
CA LYS A 25 -1.45 -4.57 -11.79
C LYS A 25 -0.99 -5.91 -12.39
N SER A 26 0.26 -6.31 -12.20
CA SER A 26 0.69 -7.66 -12.59
C SER A 26 -0.03 -8.75 -11.79
N GLY A 27 -0.61 -8.41 -10.63
CA GLY A 27 -1.22 -9.36 -9.71
C GLY A 27 -0.19 -10.19 -8.93
N GLU A 28 1.10 -9.97 -9.17
CA GLU A 28 2.21 -10.68 -8.50
C GLU A 28 2.66 -9.99 -7.22
N PHE A 29 2.35 -8.71 -7.04
CA PHE A 29 2.76 -7.93 -5.88
C PHE A 29 1.57 -7.34 -5.14
N ALA A 30 1.75 -7.19 -3.83
CA ALA A 30 0.81 -6.52 -2.94
C ALA A 30 1.57 -5.70 -1.90
N MET A 31 0.87 -4.76 -1.27
CA MET A 31 1.32 -4.16 -0.02
C MET A 31 0.49 -4.77 1.11
N SER A 32 1.16 -5.41 2.06
CA SER A 32 0.50 -5.98 3.23
C SER A 32 1.10 -5.43 4.52
N SER A 33 0.28 -5.40 5.57
CA SER A 33 0.71 -5.01 6.91
C SER A 33 -0.05 -5.86 7.92
N SER A 34 0.66 -6.30 8.96
CA SER A 34 0.09 -7.04 10.08
C SER A 34 0.64 -6.46 11.37
N ASP A 35 -0.25 -6.09 12.28
CA ASP A 35 0.09 -5.65 13.62
C ASP A 35 -0.96 -6.18 14.62
N LYS A 36 -0.93 -5.65 15.85
CA LYS A 36 -1.88 -6.04 16.89
C LYS A 36 -3.32 -5.65 16.55
N GLU A 37 -3.50 -4.65 15.71
CA GLU A 37 -4.82 -4.12 15.34
C GLU A 37 -5.43 -4.87 14.15
N GLY A 38 -4.66 -5.72 13.45
CA GLY A 38 -5.18 -6.56 12.38
C GLY A 38 -4.25 -6.81 11.21
N TYR A 39 -4.82 -7.42 10.17
CA TYR A 39 -4.17 -7.73 8.90
C TYR A 39 -4.81 -6.97 7.74
N ARG A 40 -3.98 -6.32 6.92
CA ARG A 40 -4.39 -5.41 5.85
C ARG A 40 -3.63 -5.74 4.57
N VAL A 41 -4.32 -5.76 3.43
CA VAL A 41 -3.75 -6.04 2.11
C VAL A 41 -4.31 -5.07 1.07
N LEU A 42 -3.41 -4.39 0.35
CA LEU A 42 -3.71 -3.64 -0.86
C LEU A 42 -3.10 -4.35 -2.07
N CYS A 43 -3.94 -4.77 -3.02
CA CYS A 43 -3.52 -5.51 -4.21
C CYS A 43 -4.38 -5.17 -5.44
N TYR A 44 -3.94 -5.63 -6.62
CA TYR A 44 -4.79 -5.73 -7.80
C TYR A 44 -5.26 -7.18 -7.95
N TYR A 45 -6.56 -7.40 -7.92
CA TYR A 45 -7.16 -8.73 -7.92
C TYR A 45 -8.44 -8.73 -8.74
N HIS A 46 -8.59 -9.70 -9.65
CA HIS A 46 -9.73 -9.81 -10.57
C HIS A 46 -10.13 -8.50 -11.28
N GLY A 47 -9.13 -7.74 -11.77
CA GLY A 47 -9.38 -6.53 -12.55
C GLY A 47 -9.74 -5.29 -11.73
N ALA A 48 -9.54 -5.31 -10.41
CA ALA A 48 -9.78 -4.17 -9.53
C ALA A 48 -8.67 -4.01 -8.50
N PHE A 49 -8.40 -2.76 -8.10
CA PHE A 49 -7.62 -2.50 -6.89
C PHE A 49 -8.50 -2.69 -5.66
N LEU A 50 -8.04 -3.51 -4.72
CA LEU A 50 -8.76 -3.83 -3.50
C LEU A 50 -7.89 -3.51 -2.30
N TYR A 51 -8.49 -2.87 -1.31
CA TYR A 51 -7.97 -2.77 0.04
C TYR A 51 -8.86 -3.62 0.95
N ALA A 52 -8.33 -4.77 1.40
CA ALA A 52 -9.00 -5.69 2.30
C ALA A 52 -8.35 -5.62 3.68
N GLU A 53 -9.15 -5.58 4.73
CA GLU A 53 -8.67 -5.53 6.10
C GLU A 53 -9.54 -6.34 7.05
N ILE A 54 -8.89 -6.89 8.07
CA ILE A 54 -9.55 -7.45 9.25
C ILE A 54 -8.84 -6.89 10.47
N GLY A 55 -9.60 -6.29 11.39
CA GLY A 55 -9.08 -5.75 12.62
C GLY A 55 -10.08 -5.83 13.76
N ASP A 56 -9.74 -5.21 14.88
CA ASP A 56 -10.58 -5.23 16.10
C ASP A 56 -11.98 -4.65 15.86
N ASP A 57 -12.08 -3.66 14.97
CA ASP A 57 -13.34 -3.02 14.56
C ASP A 57 -14.14 -3.83 13.51
N GLY A 58 -13.60 -4.97 13.07
CA GLY A 58 -14.24 -5.91 12.15
C GLY A 58 -13.55 -6.08 10.79
N THR A 59 -14.32 -6.57 9.81
CA THR A 59 -13.86 -6.90 8.46
C THR A 59 -14.25 -5.79 7.47
N GLY A 60 -13.29 -5.32 6.68
CA GLY A 60 -13.47 -4.25 5.71
C GLY A 60 -13.00 -4.61 4.30
N LEU A 61 -13.72 -4.14 3.28
CA LEU A 61 -13.32 -4.25 1.87
C LEU A 61 -13.63 -2.95 1.14
N SER A 62 -12.60 -2.35 0.52
CA SER A 62 -12.73 -1.16 -0.30
C SER A 62 -12.22 -1.40 -1.71
N ARG A 63 -13.05 -1.06 -2.71
CA ARG A 63 -12.65 -1.06 -4.12
C ARG A 63 -12.13 0.32 -4.54
N LEU A 64 -10.87 0.39 -4.94
CA LEU A 64 -10.25 1.61 -5.46
C LEU A 64 -10.43 1.62 -6.98
N ARG A 65 -11.21 2.57 -7.48
CA ARG A 65 -11.83 2.48 -8.82
C ARG A 65 -10.84 2.70 -9.98
N ASN A 66 -9.79 3.47 -9.76
CA ASN A 66 -8.81 3.81 -10.79
C ASN A 66 -7.43 4.07 -10.17
N ASP A 67 -6.45 4.29 -11.04
CA ASP A 67 -5.06 4.53 -10.69
C ASP A 67 -4.90 5.78 -9.81
N GLU A 68 -5.60 6.86 -10.11
CA GLU A 68 -5.52 8.13 -9.36
C GLU A 68 -5.99 7.95 -7.91
N ILE A 69 -7.16 7.33 -7.71
CA ILE A 69 -7.71 7.06 -6.37
C ILE A 69 -6.80 6.13 -5.57
N LEU A 70 -6.19 5.14 -6.23
CA LEU A 70 -5.20 4.29 -5.60
C LEU A 70 -3.97 5.09 -5.16
N LEU A 71 -3.39 5.88 -6.07
CA LEU A 71 -2.18 6.67 -5.77
C LEU A 71 -2.44 7.67 -4.66
N ASP A 72 -3.60 8.34 -4.66
CA ASP A 72 -4.03 9.24 -3.60
C ASP A 72 -4.18 8.51 -2.26
N TYR A 73 -4.80 7.32 -2.27
CA TYR A 73 -4.93 6.50 -1.08
C TYR A 73 -3.57 6.13 -0.49
N VAL A 74 -2.66 5.63 -1.33
CA VAL A 74 -1.30 5.26 -0.93
C VAL A 74 -0.55 6.46 -0.41
N TRP A 75 -0.66 7.61 -1.08
CA TRP A 75 -0.01 8.84 -0.66
C TRP A 75 -0.52 9.28 0.72
N ARG A 76 -1.82 9.41 0.92
CA ARG A 76 -2.41 9.83 2.21
C ARG A 76 -1.94 8.99 3.41
N LYS A 77 -1.71 7.69 3.19
CA LYS A 77 -1.22 6.77 4.23
C LYS A 77 0.29 6.88 4.49
N ASN A 78 1.06 7.49 3.59
CA ASN A 78 2.53 7.54 3.64
C ASN A 78 3.10 8.98 3.59
N SER A 79 2.27 10.01 3.44
CA SER A 79 2.66 11.41 3.24
C SER A 79 3.01 12.15 4.53
N TYR A 80 3.80 11.52 5.40
CA TYR A 80 4.29 12.17 6.61
C TYR A 80 5.72 11.75 6.92
N LYS A 81 6.44 12.64 7.61
CA LYS A 81 7.71 12.34 8.26
C LYS A 81 7.61 12.65 9.74
N PHE A 82 8.42 11.97 10.55
CA PHE A 82 8.60 12.38 11.94
C PHE A 82 9.69 13.45 11.99
N VAL A 83 9.38 14.57 12.62
CA VAL A 83 10.33 15.65 12.92
C VAL A 83 10.43 15.81 14.42
N GLU A 84 11.64 15.94 14.93
CA GLU A 84 11.84 16.31 16.33
C GLU A 84 11.62 17.81 16.48
N LYS A 85 10.69 18.18 17.37
CA LYS A 85 10.45 19.56 17.79
C LYS A 85 10.44 19.57 19.32
N GLU A 86 11.35 20.34 19.90
CA GLU A 86 11.41 20.54 21.36
C GLU A 86 11.48 19.21 22.15
N GLY A 87 12.30 18.26 21.66
CA GLY A 87 12.48 16.94 22.30
C GLY A 87 11.36 15.93 22.07
N ASN A 88 10.35 16.26 21.24
CA ASN A 88 9.24 15.37 20.90
C ASN A 88 9.18 15.10 19.40
N TYR A 89 8.93 13.84 18.99
CA TYR A 89 8.70 13.49 17.60
C TYR A 89 7.25 13.79 17.19
N GLN A 90 7.08 14.68 16.23
CA GLN A 90 5.78 15.06 15.67
C GLN A 90 5.68 14.67 14.19
N ARG A 91 4.46 14.41 13.70
CA ARG A 91 4.22 14.18 12.27
C ARG A 91 4.22 15.52 11.53
N SER A 92 5.04 15.63 10.49
CA SER A 92 5.04 16.75 9.54
C SER A 92 4.50 16.27 8.20
N TYR A 93 3.56 17.03 7.65
CA TYR A 93 2.95 16.79 6.34
C TYR A 93 3.48 17.73 5.26
N ASP A 94 4.15 18.82 5.65
CA ASP A 94 4.90 19.70 4.75
C ASP A 94 6.21 19.00 4.37
N LEU A 95 6.23 18.44 3.17
CA LEU A 95 7.35 17.71 2.61
C LEU A 95 7.91 18.46 1.40
N THR A 96 9.24 18.60 1.33
CA THR A 96 9.91 19.10 0.11
C THR A 96 9.77 18.07 -1.03
N ASP A 97 10.01 18.47 -2.29
CA ASP A 97 9.91 17.53 -3.41
C ASP A 97 10.91 16.37 -3.31
N ALA A 98 12.10 16.60 -2.75
CA ALA A 98 13.07 15.54 -2.47
C ALA A 98 12.52 14.55 -1.42
N GLU A 99 11.92 15.05 -0.34
CA GLU A 99 11.32 14.19 0.69
C GLU A 99 10.09 13.44 0.17
N ARG A 100 9.31 14.05 -0.72
CA ARG A 100 8.19 13.38 -1.39
C ARG A 100 8.70 12.23 -2.26
N LEU A 101 9.79 12.44 -3.01
CA LEU A 101 10.43 11.39 -3.79
C LEU A 101 10.91 10.24 -2.90
N GLU A 102 11.62 10.53 -1.81
CA GLU A 102 12.08 9.52 -0.85
C GLU A 102 10.91 8.70 -0.28
N ARG A 103 9.78 9.34 0.02
CA ARG A 103 8.56 8.65 0.49
C ARG A 103 7.98 7.73 -0.56
N TRP A 104 7.92 8.16 -1.83
CA TRP A 104 7.46 7.30 -2.92
C TRP A 104 8.41 6.12 -3.18
N GLN A 105 9.72 6.33 -3.10
CA GLN A 105 10.71 5.25 -3.17
C GLN A 105 10.52 4.27 -2.00
N ALA A 106 10.29 4.77 -0.78
CA ALA A 106 10.00 3.94 0.38
C ALA A 106 8.66 3.19 0.30
N VAL A 107 7.69 3.68 -0.48
CA VAL A 107 6.46 2.92 -0.77
C VAL A 107 6.78 1.72 -1.66
N LEU A 108 7.64 1.88 -2.68
CA LEU A 108 8.02 0.78 -3.56
C LEU A 108 8.71 -0.36 -2.82
N THR A 109 9.49 -0.06 -1.77
CA THR A 109 10.15 -1.10 -0.96
C THR A 109 9.18 -1.91 -0.09
N LYS A 110 7.94 -1.44 0.11
CA LYS A 110 6.89 -2.18 0.82
C LYS A 110 6.15 -3.19 -0.06
N LEU A 111 6.35 -3.14 -1.37
CA LEU A 111 5.78 -4.15 -2.26
C LEU A 111 6.47 -5.49 -2.02
N THR A 112 5.64 -6.49 -1.76
CA THR A 112 6.08 -7.87 -1.56
C THR A 112 5.30 -8.77 -2.51
N PRO A 113 5.84 -9.96 -2.86
CA PRO A 113 5.09 -10.93 -3.65
C PRO A 113 3.74 -11.24 -3.01
N PHE A 114 2.67 -11.28 -3.82
CA PHE A 114 1.33 -11.56 -3.37
C PHE A 114 1.20 -13.06 -3.08
N THR A 115 1.42 -13.41 -1.82
CA THR A 115 1.47 -14.79 -1.35
C THR A 115 0.13 -15.51 -1.52
N GLU A 116 0.15 -16.84 -1.54
CA GLU A 116 -1.06 -17.66 -1.54
C GLU A 116 -1.95 -17.36 -0.33
N SER A 117 -1.37 -17.16 0.85
CA SER A 117 -2.12 -16.74 2.04
C SER A 117 -2.81 -15.39 1.86
N GLY A 118 -2.16 -14.42 1.21
CA GLY A 118 -2.74 -13.13 0.88
C GLY A 118 -3.89 -13.25 -0.10
N LYS A 119 -3.75 -14.09 -1.13
CA LYS A 119 -4.83 -14.36 -2.10
C LYS A 119 -6.04 -14.98 -1.40
N GLN A 120 -5.83 -16.02 -0.60
CA GLN A 120 -6.89 -16.68 0.17
C GLN A 120 -7.60 -15.71 1.11
N PHE A 121 -6.85 -14.84 1.79
CA PHE A 121 -7.42 -13.77 2.60
C PHE A 121 -8.35 -12.88 1.77
N VAL A 122 -7.85 -12.29 0.68
CA VAL A 122 -8.66 -11.39 -0.17
C VAL A 122 -9.89 -12.10 -0.74
N THR A 123 -9.76 -13.35 -1.21
CA THR A 123 -10.88 -14.16 -1.70
C THR A 123 -11.94 -14.38 -0.63
N ARG A 124 -11.53 -14.69 0.60
CA ARG A 124 -12.46 -14.89 1.72
C ARG A 124 -13.23 -13.61 2.03
N ILE A 125 -12.54 -12.47 2.15
CA ILE A 125 -13.18 -11.18 2.44
C ILE A 125 -14.19 -10.82 1.33
N LEU A 126 -13.83 -11.03 0.06
CA LEU A 126 -14.75 -10.84 -1.07
C LEU A 126 -16.00 -11.71 -0.96
N ALA A 127 -15.86 -12.97 -0.57
CA ALA A 127 -16.97 -13.89 -0.40
C ALA A 127 -17.90 -13.45 0.75
N GLU A 128 -17.34 -12.99 1.88
CA GLU A 128 -18.09 -12.45 3.01
C GLU A 128 -18.95 -11.24 2.57
N PHE A 129 -18.37 -10.27 1.85
CA PHE A 129 -19.11 -9.11 1.36
C PHE A 129 -20.14 -9.46 0.28
N SER A 130 -19.83 -10.40 -0.62
CA SER A 130 -20.78 -10.84 -1.65
C SER A 130 -22.01 -11.55 -1.08
N ALA A 131 -21.89 -12.17 0.11
CA ALA A 131 -23.01 -12.78 0.80
C ALA A 131 -23.97 -11.71 1.36
N LEU A 132 -23.42 -10.62 1.92
CA LEU A 132 -24.20 -9.51 2.49
C LEU A 132 -25.03 -8.76 1.43
N GLU A 133 -24.57 -8.69 0.19
CA GLU A 133 -25.33 -8.03 -0.90
C GLU A 133 -26.53 -8.85 -1.42
N ARG A 134 -26.66 -10.11 -1.02
CA ARG A 134 -27.73 -11.02 -1.47
C ARG A 134 -28.88 -11.16 -0.47
N GLU A 135 -28.73 -10.59 0.72
CA GLU A 135 -29.75 -10.52 1.78
C GLU A 135 -30.56 -9.22 1.65
#